data_AF-A0A8J7BYX2-F1
#
_entry.id   AF-A0A8J7BYX2-F1
#
_cell.length_a   1.000
_cell.length_b   1.000
_cell.length_c   1.000
_cell.angle_alpha   90.00
_cell.angle_beta   90.00
_cell.angle_gamma   90.00
#
_symmetry.space_group_name_H-M   'P 1'
#
loop_
_entity.id
_entity.type
_entity.pdbx_description
1 polymer ?
#
loop_
_entity_poly.entity_id
_entity_poly.type
_entity_poly.pdbx_seq_one_letter_code
_entity_poly.pdbx_strand_id
1 'polypeptide(L)'
;MYDQRTNAWTELVPNGTPGTPPPRHEALSGTQPRWNKLTVYGGSPFQQNPTEELWRFDLVKRVWTQVQPDGDPLVRLKRTNAAKVGNQMYIFAGYDFQCSGGTGAGQIWNLDVYSYDPHKN
;
A
#
# COMPACT_ATOMS: atom_id res chain seq x y z
N MET A 1 10.03 -0.09 14.22
CA MET A 1 9.08 0.44 15.22
C MET A 1 9.86 1.28 16.22
N TYR A 2 9.36 2.46 16.58
CA TYR A 2 10.01 3.32 17.58
C TYR A 2 9.26 3.21 18.92
N ASP A 3 9.99 2.93 20.00
CA ASP A 3 9.48 2.99 21.37
C ASP A 3 9.96 4.28 22.02
N GLN A 4 9.00 5.17 22.32
CA GLN A 4 9.26 6.46 22.94
C GLN A 4 9.77 6.35 24.39
N ARG A 5 9.42 5.29 25.12
CA ARG A 5 9.82 5.11 26.52
C ARG A 5 11.29 4.71 26.64
N THR A 6 11.77 3.90 25.70
CA THR A 6 13.15 3.42 25.67
C THR A 6 14.03 4.19 24.70
N ASN A 7 13.45 5.12 23.92
CA ASN A 7 14.10 5.86 22.84
C ASN A 7 14.87 4.94 21.89
N ALA A 8 14.25 3.82 21.54
CA ALA A 8 14.89 2.76 20.76
C ALA A 8 14.06 2.38 19.53
N TRP A 9 14.77 2.04 18.46
CA TRP A 9 14.17 1.42 17.29
C TRP A 9 14.28 -0.10 17.39
N THR A 10 13.20 -0.79 17.02
CA THR A 10 13.15 -2.23 16.86
C THR A 10 12.78 -2.56 15.42
N GLU A 11 13.61 -3.35 14.75
CA GLU A 11 13.25 -3.98 13.49
C GLU A 11 12.21 -5.07 13.76
N LEU A 12 11.05 -5.00 13.10
CA LEU A 12 9.98 -5.97 13.29
C LEU A 12 10.09 -7.15 12.34
N VAL A 13 10.52 -6.89 11.11
CA VAL A 13 10.70 -7.88 10.04
C VAL A 13 11.93 -7.48 9.21
N PRO A 14 12.96 -8.32 9.10
CA PRO A 14 14.14 -8.03 8.28
C PRO A 14 13.82 -7.88 6.79
N ASN A 15 14.59 -7.04 6.09
CA ASN A 15 14.48 -6.90 4.64
C ASN A 15 14.76 -8.25 3.92
N GLY A 16 13.98 -8.56 2.89
CA GLY A 16 14.10 -9.80 2.13
C GLY A 16 13.49 -11.03 2.81
N THR A 17 12.80 -10.88 3.95
CA THR A 17 12.08 -12.00 4.57
C THR A 17 11.06 -12.58 3.57
N PRO A 18 11.05 -13.91 3.34
CA PRO A 18 10.08 -14.53 2.43
C PRO A 18 8.63 -14.25 2.83
N GLY A 19 7.77 -13.98 1.84
CA GLY A 19 6.35 -13.66 2.07
C GLY A 19 6.08 -12.20 2.47
N THR A 20 7.07 -11.32 2.38
CA THR A 20 6.90 -9.86 2.57
C THR A 20 6.67 -9.14 1.24
N PRO A 21 6.05 -7.95 1.25
CA PRO A 21 5.94 -7.14 0.04
C PRO A 21 7.32 -6.83 -0.56
N PRO A 22 7.46 -6.86 -1.90
CA PRO A 22 8.65 -6.34 -2.57
C PRO A 22 8.97 -4.90 -2.12
N PRO A 23 10.27 -4.51 -2.08
CA PRO A 23 10.68 -3.15 -1.75
C PRO A 23 9.96 -2.14 -2.64
N ARG A 24 9.37 -1.09 -2.04
CA ARG A 24 8.56 -0.10 -2.75
C ARG A 24 8.72 1.31 -2.19
N HIS A 25 8.44 2.31 -3.01
CA HIS A 25 8.36 3.73 -2.63
C HIS A 25 7.02 4.32 -3.09
N GLU A 26 6.65 5.49 -2.55
CA GLU A 26 5.43 6.22 -2.93
C GLU A 26 4.12 5.43 -2.73
N ALA A 27 4.16 4.40 -1.89
CA ALA A 27 3.02 3.61 -1.50
C ALA A 27 2.17 4.37 -0.48
N LEU A 28 0.86 4.12 -0.53
CA LEU A 28 -0.06 4.57 0.50
C LEU A 28 0.08 3.68 1.73
N SER A 29 -0.01 4.27 2.93
CA SER A 29 -0.16 3.51 4.17
C SER A 29 -1.38 3.97 4.95
N GLY A 30 -2.08 3.02 5.59
CA GLY A 30 -3.23 3.28 6.44
C GLY A 30 -3.20 2.38 7.67
N THR A 31 -3.40 2.96 8.85
CA THR A 31 -3.40 2.22 10.12
C THR A 31 -4.81 1.87 10.58
N GLN A 32 -4.97 0.68 11.15
CA GLN A 32 -6.19 0.24 11.82
C GLN A 32 -5.84 -0.14 13.28
N PRO A 33 -5.65 0.84 14.19
CA PRO A 33 -5.12 0.60 15.53
C PRO A 33 -5.94 -0.39 16.36
N ARG A 34 -7.28 -0.34 16.25
CA ARG A 34 -8.18 -1.27 16.97
C ARG A 34 -7.93 -2.74 16.64
N TRP A 35 -7.37 -3.04 15.46
CA TRP A 35 -7.18 -4.39 14.95
C TRP A 35 -5.71 -4.79 14.86
N ASN A 36 -4.80 -3.92 15.31
CA ASN A 36 -3.36 -4.12 15.17
C ASN A 36 -2.96 -4.40 13.71
N LYS A 37 -3.57 -3.72 12.75
CA LYS A 37 -3.24 -3.85 11.32
C LYS A 37 -2.66 -2.57 10.75
N LEU A 38 -1.72 -2.74 9.83
CA LEU A 38 -1.23 -1.71 8.93
C LEU A 38 -1.49 -2.19 7.50
N THR A 39 -2.13 -1.36 6.69
CA THR A 39 -2.37 -1.65 5.27
C THR A 39 -1.44 -0.77 4.43
N VAL A 40 -0.85 -1.37 3.40
CA VAL A 40 0.00 -0.70 2.40
C VAL A 40 -0.60 -0.97 1.03
N TYR A 41 -0.85 0.09 0.26
CA TYR A 41 -1.43 0.00 -1.07
C TYR A 41 -0.51 0.63 -2.12
N GLY A 42 -0.38 -0.07 -3.24
CA GLY A 42 0.29 0.41 -4.44
C GLY A 42 1.74 0.80 -4.20
N GLY A 43 2.10 1.97 -4.74
CA GLY A 43 3.47 2.45 -4.84
C GLY A 43 4.19 1.79 -5.99
N SER A 44 5.52 1.88 -5.97
CA SER A 44 6.36 1.31 -7.01
C SER A 44 7.46 0.43 -6.48
N PRO A 45 7.52 -0.85 -6.87
CA PRO A 45 8.77 -1.59 -6.82
C PRO A 45 9.87 -0.91 -7.65
N PHE A 46 11.12 -1.25 -7.36
CA PHE A 46 12.23 -1.01 -8.29
C PHE A 46 11.90 -1.80 -9.58
N GLN A 47 11.63 -1.24 -10.76
CA GLN A 47 12.15 -0.05 -11.47
C GLN A 47 11.08 1.03 -11.75
N GLN A 48 10.36 1.52 -10.73
CA GLN A 48 9.34 2.59 -10.80
C GLN A 48 7.98 2.24 -11.44
N ASN A 49 7.74 0.99 -11.79
CA ASN A 49 6.41 0.58 -12.26
C ASN A 49 5.42 0.63 -11.09
N PRO A 50 4.29 1.34 -11.21
CA PRO A 50 3.23 1.31 -10.20
C PRO A 50 2.66 -0.11 -10.05
N THR A 51 2.07 -0.38 -8.89
CA THR A 51 1.35 -1.61 -8.63
C THR A 51 -0.01 -1.32 -8.01
N GLU A 52 -0.92 -2.26 -8.20
CA GLU A 52 -2.25 -2.41 -7.60
C GLU A 52 -2.22 -3.25 -6.32
N GLU A 53 -1.05 -3.74 -5.92
CA GLU A 53 -0.91 -4.62 -4.77
C GLU A 53 -1.37 -3.97 -3.46
N LEU A 54 -2.14 -4.75 -2.70
CA LEU A 54 -2.55 -4.42 -1.35
C LEU A 54 -1.93 -5.41 -0.36
N TRP A 55 -1.25 -4.90 0.65
CA TRP A 55 -0.58 -5.69 1.67
C TRP A 55 -1.07 -5.29 3.05
N ARG A 56 -1.26 -6.28 3.92
CA ARG A 56 -1.68 -6.07 5.31
C ARG A 56 -0.65 -6.69 6.24
N PHE A 57 -0.15 -5.88 7.19
CA PHE A 57 0.74 -6.31 8.25
C PHE A 57 -0.02 -6.49 9.55
N ASP A 58 0.14 -7.65 10.17
CA ASP A 58 -0.32 -7.91 11.53
C ASP A 58 0.75 -7.46 12.53
N LEU A 59 0.46 -6.41 13.32
CA LEU A 59 1.39 -5.85 14.29
C LEU A 59 1.66 -6.79 15.48
N VAL A 60 0.77 -7.75 15.75
CA VAL A 60 0.93 -8.74 16.82
C VAL A 60 1.75 -9.92 16.32
N LYS A 61 1.31 -10.55 15.21
CA LYS A 61 1.96 -11.74 14.64
C LYS A 61 3.25 -11.40 13.88
N ARG A 62 3.43 -10.15 13.47
CA ARG A 62 4.53 -9.66 12.63
C ARG A 62 4.61 -10.37 11.28
N VAL A 63 3.44 -10.63 10.70
CA VAL A 63 3.30 -11.32 9.42
C VAL A 63 2.63 -10.39 8.41
N TRP A 64 3.18 -10.36 7.20
CA TRP A 64 2.57 -9.72 6.04
C TRP A 64 1.66 -10.70 5.32
N THR A 65 0.59 -10.19 4.73
CA THR A 65 -0.32 -10.94 3.88
C THR A 65 -0.71 -10.07 2.71
N GLN A 66 -0.58 -10.59 1.50
CA GLN A 66 -1.12 -9.93 0.31
C GLN A 66 -2.63 -10.13 0.32
N VAL A 67 -3.36 -9.03 0.19
CA VAL A 67 -4.82 -9.00 0.23
C VAL A 67 -5.33 -8.78 -1.19
N GLN A 68 -6.36 -9.53 -1.56
CA GLN A 68 -7.14 -9.31 -2.78
C GLN A 68 -8.55 -8.95 -2.35
N PRO A 69 -8.91 -7.66 -2.34
CA PRO A 69 -10.25 -7.25 -1.98
C PRO A 69 -11.26 -7.63 -3.06
N ASP A 70 -12.48 -7.94 -2.64
CA ASP A 70 -13.59 -8.20 -3.55
C ASP A 70 -14.04 -6.90 -4.25
N GLY A 71 -14.64 -7.02 -5.43
CA GLY A 71 -15.22 -5.91 -6.19
C GLY A 71 -14.36 -5.51 -7.40
N ASP A 72 -14.37 -4.22 -7.73
CA ASP A 72 -13.61 -3.69 -8.86
C ASP A 72 -12.10 -3.84 -8.64
N PRO A 73 -11.33 -4.17 -9.69
CA PRO A 73 -9.89 -4.33 -9.57
C PRO A 73 -9.25 -3.00 -9.16
N LEU A 74 -8.34 -3.08 -8.18
CA LEU A 74 -7.52 -1.94 -7.82
C LEU A 74 -6.63 -1.53 -9.00
N VAL A 75 -6.50 -0.22 -9.22
CA VAL A 75 -5.67 0.32 -10.30
C VAL A 75 -4.23 0.52 -9.85
N ARG A 76 -3.27 0.38 -10.75
CA ARG A 76 -1.87 0.56 -10.42
C ARG A 76 -1.57 2.03 -10.15
N LEU A 77 -1.19 2.37 -8.91
CA LEU A 77 -1.00 3.76 -8.52
C LEU A 77 0.26 3.96 -7.68
N LYS A 78 0.96 5.06 -7.96
CA LYS A 78 1.98 5.66 -7.08
C LYS A 78 1.70 7.15 -6.90
N ARG A 79 2.31 7.76 -5.87
CA ARG A 79 2.07 9.16 -5.46
C ARG A 79 0.58 9.46 -5.27
N THR A 80 -0.14 8.47 -4.78
CA THR A 80 -1.57 8.56 -4.51
C THR A 80 -1.82 9.12 -3.11
N ASN A 81 -3.06 9.52 -2.84
CA ASN A 81 -3.50 10.00 -1.55
C ASN A 81 -4.66 9.14 -1.04
N ALA A 82 -4.86 9.13 0.27
CA ALA A 82 -6.08 8.59 0.84
C ALA A 82 -6.58 9.40 2.03
N ALA A 83 -7.88 9.35 2.20
CA ALA A 83 -8.57 9.87 3.37
C ALA A 83 -9.43 8.76 3.99
N LYS A 84 -9.40 8.65 5.31
CA LYS A 84 -10.32 7.77 6.03
C LYS A 84 -11.58 8.55 6.39
N VAL A 85 -12.74 8.06 5.96
CA VAL A 85 -14.05 8.60 6.36
C VAL A 85 -14.90 7.45 6.91
N GLY A 86 -15.28 7.55 8.18
CA GLY A 86 -15.93 6.44 8.88
C GLY A 86 -15.02 5.20 8.93
N ASN A 87 -15.52 4.07 8.43
CA ASN A 87 -14.79 2.81 8.36
C ASN A 87 -14.14 2.56 6.99
N GLN A 88 -14.32 3.45 6.02
CA GLN A 88 -13.78 3.30 4.67
C GLN A 88 -12.55 4.18 4.45
N MET A 89 -11.63 3.67 3.65
CA MET A 89 -10.54 4.43 3.06
C MET A 89 -10.92 4.84 1.65
N TYR A 90 -10.77 6.12 1.32
CA TYR A 90 -10.96 6.65 -0.01
C TYR A 90 -9.60 6.95 -0.61
N ILE A 91 -9.31 6.40 -1.79
CA ILE A 91 -8.05 6.55 -2.51
C ILE A 91 -8.31 7.41 -3.74
N PHE A 92 -7.50 8.44 -3.95
CA PHE A 92 -7.67 9.40 -5.04
C PHE A 92 -6.32 10.00 -5.45
N ALA A 93 -6.30 10.58 -6.67
CA ALA A 93 -5.08 11.10 -7.29
C ALA A 93 -3.97 10.05 -7.44
N GLY A 94 -2.78 10.50 -7.82
CA GLY A 94 -1.67 9.64 -8.25
C GLY A 94 -1.77 9.30 -9.74
N TYR A 95 -0.91 8.40 -10.18
CA TYR A 95 -0.86 8.01 -11.58
C TYR A 95 -0.32 6.59 -11.77
N ASP A 96 -0.72 5.98 -12.89
CA ASP A 96 -0.07 4.82 -13.47
C ASP A 96 1.06 5.27 -14.44
N PHE A 97 1.95 4.37 -14.81
CA PHE A 97 2.97 4.58 -15.82
C PHE A 97 2.90 3.49 -16.87
N GLN A 98 2.64 3.88 -18.12
CA GLN A 98 2.69 2.97 -19.27
C GLN A 98 3.80 3.43 -20.21
N CYS A 99 5.02 2.94 -19.95
CA CYS A 99 6.12 2.96 -20.91
C CYS A 99 6.65 1.54 -21.07
N SER A 100 6.26 0.87 -22.15
CA SER A 100 6.85 -0.41 -22.54
C SER A 100 8.03 -0.11 -23.46
N GLY A 101 9.27 -0.46 -23.06
CA GLY A 101 10.46 -0.27 -23.88
C GLY A 101 10.80 1.20 -24.21
N GLY A 102 10.40 2.16 -23.36
CA GLY A 102 10.60 3.60 -23.62
C GLY A 102 9.53 4.24 -24.51
N THR A 103 8.53 3.47 -24.95
CA THR A 103 7.37 3.94 -25.72
C THR A 103 6.08 3.75 -24.95
N GLY A 104 5.25 4.78 -24.90
CA GLY A 104 3.91 4.73 -24.30
C GLY A 104 3.40 6.11 -23.91
N ALA A 105 2.19 6.16 -23.33
CA ALA A 105 1.52 7.41 -22.99
C ALA A 105 2.24 8.20 -21.86
N GLY A 106 3.22 7.58 -21.19
CA GLY A 106 3.90 8.16 -20.05
C GLY A 106 3.05 8.04 -18.79
N GLN A 107 2.87 9.15 -18.08
CA GLN A 107 2.03 9.21 -16.88
C GLN A 107 0.55 9.22 -17.24
N ILE A 108 -0.21 8.31 -16.66
CA ILE A 108 -1.67 8.25 -16.78
C ILE A 108 -2.26 8.67 -15.43
N TRP A 109 -2.77 9.89 -15.37
CA TRP A 109 -3.32 10.48 -14.15
C TRP A 109 -4.62 9.78 -13.74
N ASN A 110 -4.71 9.42 -12.46
CA ASN A 110 -5.95 8.93 -11.89
C ASN A 110 -6.91 10.08 -11.62
N LEU A 111 -8.07 10.04 -12.27
CA LEU A 111 -9.17 10.99 -12.07
C LEU A 111 -10.29 10.39 -11.21
N ASP A 112 -10.20 9.10 -10.88
CA ASP A 112 -11.22 8.37 -10.16
C ASP A 112 -10.97 8.35 -8.65
N VAL A 113 -12.04 8.08 -7.91
CA VAL A 113 -12.02 7.86 -6.46
C VAL A 113 -12.44 6.44 -6.16
N TYR A 114 -11.59 5.71 -5.45
CA TYR A 114 -11.83 4.34 -5.05
C TYR A 114 -12.12 4.28 -3.55
N SER A 115 -12.99 3.37 -3.12
CA SER A 115 -13.22 3.10 -1.70
C SER A 115 -12.77 1.69 -1.35
N TYR A 116 -12.08 1.54 -0.22
CA TYR A 116 -11.67 0.27 0.34
C TYR A 116 -12.16 0.14 1.78
N ASP A 117 -12.85 -0.96 2.07
CA ASP A 117 -13.29 -1.31 3.41
C ASP A 117 -12.34 -2.37 3.99
N PRO A 118 -11.41 -1.99 4.90
CA PRO A 118 -10.44 -2.93 5.48
C PRO A 118 -11.05 -3.99 6.39
N HIS A 119 -12.36 -3.92 6.68
CA HIS A 119 -13.09 -4.93 7.45
C HIS A 119 -13.63 -6.07 6.59
N LYS A 120 -13.78 -5.82 5.28
CA LYS A 120 -14.03 -6.86 4.29
C LYS A 120 -12.68 -7.39 3.81
N ASN A 121 -12.67 -8.57 3.17
CA ASN A 121 -11.45 -9.33 2.87
C ASN A 121 -10.31 -8.44 2.38
#